data_AF-A0A3C0B5V9-F1
#
_entry.id   AF-A0A3C0B5V9-F1
#
_cell.length_a   1.000
_cell.length_b   1.000
_cell.length_c   1.000
_cell.angle_alpha   90.00
_cell.angle_beta   90.00
_cell.angle_gamma   90.00
#
_symmetry.space_group_name_H-M   'P 1'
#
loop_
_entity.id
_entity.type
_entity.pdbx_description
1 polymer ?
#
loop_
_entity_poly.entity_id
_entity_poly.type
_entity_poly.pdbx_seq_one_letter_code
_entity_poly.pdbx_strand_id
1 'polypeptide(L)'
;MFDKQRNVTIRGFDSLSDSYRLSQMEVYLATAITLNKYFVFEPAFRWVKVSFPYPFVNYDSGSATYFIPGIKNNFNDYVAGGQFNCTVPYFDVFAGAWTSRYENNKQTQASLGIMWRPLGSLNLYTTSIFSMVSIQRKSNFLFYQKAGFRLTDWLWTELFASFGDHTGTSAFNARVFYNLSDRLNFYGGGKFIVPLSDNLTLTFNYQWSNSEGRSFKILPSGERKFSVYEYQNQIITGGIVWKING
;
A
#
# COMPACT_ATOMS: atom_id res chain seq x y z
N MET A 1 16.86 1.30 -0.23
CA MET A 1 17.44 0.40 -1.26
C MET A 1 17.14 -1.01 -0.80
N PHE A 2 16.63 -1.87 -1.69
CA PHE A 2 16.30 -3.26 -1.36
C PHE A 2 17.03 -4.20 -2.31
N ASP A 3 17.68 -5.22 -1.76
CA ASP A 3 18.28 -6.29 -2.54
C ASP A 3 17.21 -7.36 -2.80
N LYS A 4 16.99 -7.68 -4.07
CA LYS A 4 16.09 -8.77 -4.48
C LYS A 4 16.90 -9.85 -5.19
N GLN A 5 16.57 -11.11 -4.90
CA GLN A 5 17.13 -12.27 -5.59
C GLN A 5 16.23 -12.69 -6.75
N ARG A 6 16.83 -13.07 -7.86
CA ARG A 6 16.16 -13.71 -8.99
C ARG A 6 16.86 -15.03 -9.29
N ASN A 7 16.08 -16.11 -9.29
CA ASN A 7 16.55 -17.45 -9.67
C ASN A 7 15.84 -17.90 -10.95
N VAL A 8 16.61 -18.29 -11.95
CA VAL A 8 16.09 -18.92 -13.18
C VAL A 8 16.64 -20.34 -13.25
N THR A 9 15.78 -21.32 -13.03
CA THR A 9 16.12 -22.74 -13.16
C THR A 9 15.98 -23.19 -14.61
N ILE A 10 17.07 -23.62 -15.22
CA ILE A 10 17.10 -24.21 -16.56
C ILE A 10 17.06 -25.73 -16.37
N ARG A 11 16.12 -26.44 -17.02
CA ARG A 11 16.02 -27.90 -16.88
C ARG A 11 17.31 -28.56 -17.37
N GLY A 12 17.93 -29.39 -16.53
CA GLY A 12 19.11 -30.17 -16.90
C GLY A 12 20.18 -30.09 -15.82
N PHE A 13 20.90 -28.97 -15.70
CA PHE A 13 22.08 -28.89 -14.85
C PHE A 13 22.47 -27.46 -14.41
N ASP A 14 21.67 -26.42 -14.70
CA ASP A 14 22.11 -25.04 -14.46
C ASP A 14 20.99 -24.12 -13.94
N SER A 15 21.38 -23.17 -13.09
CA SER A 15 20.49 -22.14 -12.59
C SER A 15 21.21 -20.80 -12.63
N LEU A 16 20.61 -19.82 -13.29
CA LEU A 16 21.12 -18.46 -13.31
C LEU A 16 20.49 -17.70 -12.15
N SER A 17 21.29 -17.46 -11.10
CA SER A 17 20.91 -16.68 -9.92
C SER A 17 21.63 -15.34 -9.95
N ASP A 18 20.88 -14.24 -9.92
CA ASP A 18 21.45 -12.90 -9.93
C ASP A 18 20.73 -12.00 -8.90
N SER A 19 21.50 -11.10 -8.29
CA SER A 19 21.01 -10.14 -7.30
C SER A 19 20.87 -8.79 -7.97
N TYR A 20 19.69 -8.17 -7.87
CA TYR A 20 19.48 -6.84 -8.42
C TYR A 20 19.02 -5.84 -7.37
N ARG A 21 19.43 -4.60 -7.57
CA ARG A 21 19.11 -3.49 -6.68
C ARG A 21 17.89 -2.74 -7.20
N LEU A 22 16.88 -2.60 -6.35
CA LEU A 22 15.77 -1.70 -6.57
C LEU A 22 15.99 -0.41 -5.78
N SER A 23 15.86 0.73 -6.48
CA SER A 23 15.89 2.06 -5.89
C SER A 23 14.56 2.76 -6.10
N GLN A 24 14.05 3.36 -5.03
CA GLN A 24 12.80 4.11 -5.01
C GLN A 24 13.01 5.42 -4.27
N MET A 25 12.55 6.52 -4.88
CA MET A 25 12.54 7.85 -4.29
C MET A 25 11.12 8.38 -4.31
N GLU A 26 10.68 8.93 -3.18
CA GLU A 26 9.32 9.43 -3.01
C GLU A 26 9.32 10.86 -2.50
N VAL A 27 8.39 11.65 -3.02
CA VAL A 27 8.05 12.97 -2.50
C VAL A 27 6.55 12.99 -2.25
N TYR A 28 6.14 13.38 -1.05
CA TYR A 28 4.75 13.52 -0.66
C TYR A 28 4.50 14.92 -0.12
N LEU A 29 3.46 15.57 -0.64
CA LEU A 29 2.99 16.87 -0.21
C LEU A 29 1.49 16.80 0.03
N ALA A 30 1.07 17.20 1.22
CA ALA A 30 -0.33 17.38 1.56
C ALA A 30 -0.45 18.60 2.47
N THR A 31 -1.52 19.36 2.29
CA THR A 31 -1.85 20.50 3.14
C THR A 31 -3.32 20.43 3.54
N ALA A 32 -3.70 21.12 4.61
CA ALA A 32 -5.07 21.22 5.08
C ALA A 32 -5.48 22.70 5.06
N ILE A 33 -6.51 23.01 4.29
CA ILE A 33 -7.08 24.34 4.14
C ILE A 33 -8.41 24.35 4.89
N THR A 34 -8.41 24.93 6.09
CA THR A 34 -9.62 25.11 6.90
C THR A 34 -10.52 26.15 6.24
N LEU A 35 -11.67 25.73 5.75
CA LEU A 35 -12.65 26.63 5.13
C LEU A 35 -13.53 27.29 6.20
N ASN A 36 -13.91 26.50 7.21
CA ASN A 36 -14.59 26.97 8.42
C ASN A 36 -14.46 25.91 9.54
N LYS A 37 -15.19 26.08 10.64
CA LYS A 37 -15.14 25.16 11.80
C LYS A 37 -15.54 23.70 11.53
N TYR A 38 -16.21 23.42 10.41
CA TYR A 38 -16.66 22.08 10.04
C TYR A 38 -15.92 21.53 8.82
N PHE A 39 -15.58 22.40 7.86
CA PHE A 39 -15.07 21.97 6.57
C PHE A 39 -13.58 22.23 6.39
N VAL A 40 -12.85 21.21 5.94
CA VAL A 40 -11.42 21.27 5.60
C VAL A 40 -11.21 20.65 4.22
N PHE A 41 -10.52 21.36 3.34
CA PHE A 41 -10.07 20.82 2.07
C PHE A 41 -8.60 20.40 2.16
N GLU A 42 -8.29 19.19 1.72
CA GLU A 42 -6.95 18.61 1.83
C GLU A 42 -6.44 18.14 0.46
N PRO A 43 -5.79 19.02 -0.33
CA PRO A 43 -5.11 18.58 -1.54
C PRO A 43 -3.89 17.73 -1.20
N ALA A 44 -3.61 16.74 -2.04
CA ALA A 44 -2.49 15.84 -1.90
C ALA A 44 -1.83 15.53 -3.24
N PHE A 45 -0.51 15.49 -3.22
CA PHE A 45 0.33 15.09 -4.33
C PHE A 45 1.41 14.14 -3.84
N ARG A 46 1.63 13.05 -4.57
CA ARG A 46 2.77 12.18 -4.37
C ARG A 46 3.39 11.84 -5.72
N TRP A 47 4.70 11.79 -5.73
CA TRP A 47 5.49 11.35 -6.87
C TRP A 47 6.48 10.29 -6.41
N VAL A 48 6.61 9.23 -7.20
CA VAL A 48 7.47 8.08 -6.93
C VAL A 48 8.30 7.78 -8.17
N LYS A 49 9.62 7.79 -8.02
CA LYS A 49 10.55 7.35 -9.05
C LYS A 49 11.11 5.99 -8.69
N VAL A 50 10.92 5.02 -9.56
CA VAL A 50 11.42 3.65 -9.39
C VAL A 50 12.45 3.33 -10.48
N SER A 51 13.54 2.70 -10.07
CA SER A 51 14.60 2.23 -10.97
C SER A 51 15.05 0.82 -10.56
N PHE A 52 15.09 -0.09 -11.52
CA PHE A 52 15.61 -1.45 -11.34
C PHE A 52 16.12 -2.03 -12.67
N PRO A 53 17.08 -2.97 -12.66
CA PRO A 53 17.49 -3.71 -13.84
C PRO A 53 16.35 -4.54 -14.42
N TYR A 54 16.40 -4.80 -15.72
CA TYR A 54 15.42 -5.63 -16.41
C TYR A 54 15.35 -7.03 -15.75
N PRO A 55 14.18 -7.44 -15.22
CA PRO A 55 14.09 -8.62 -14.37
C PRO A 55 13.95 -9.92 -15.16
N PHE A 56 13.90 -9.88 -16.51
CA PHE A 56 13.74 -11.09 -17.31
C PHE A 56 15.05 -11.56 -17.96
N VAL A 57 15.17 -12.88 -18.12
CA VAL A 57 16.22 -13.53 -18.91
C VAL A 57 15.71 -13.69 -20.34
N ASN A 58 16.57 -13.43 -21.31
CA ASN A 58 16.29 -13.67 -22.72
C ASN A 58 17.06 -14.89 -23.21
N TYR A 59 16.52 -15.55 -24.23
CA TYR A 59 17.17 -16.66 -24.93
C TYR A 59 17.61 -16.17 -26.31
N ASP A 60 18.89 -16.35 -26.63
CA ASP A 60 19.41 -16.16 -27.97
C ASP A 60 19.44 -17.50 -28.70
N SER A 61 18.60 -17.65 -29.73
CA SER A 61 18.54 -18.86 -30.54
C SER A 61 19.76 -19.08 -31.43
N GLY A 62 20.54 -18.02 -31.73
CA GLY A 62 21.73 -18.11 -32.56
C GLY A 62 22.94 -18.67 -31.81
N SER A 63 23.08 -18.33 -30.52
CA SER A 63 24.15 -18.83 -29.64
C SER A 63 23.70 -19.95 -28.69
N ALA A 64 22.40 -20.27 -28.66
CA ALA A 64 21.77 -21.17 -27.69
C ALA A 64 22.07 -20.80 -26.23
N THR A 65 22.25 -19.50 -25.94
CA THR A 65 22.57 -19.02 -24.59
C THR A 65 21.43 -18.21 -23.99
N TYR A 66 21.33 -18.29 -22.65
CA TYR A 66 20.47 -17.41 -21.87
C TYR A 66 21.28 -16.23 -21.36
N PHE A 67 20.75 -15.02 -21.50
CA PHE A 67 21.43 -13.80 -21.03
C PHE A 67 20.43 -12.85 -20.35
N ILE A 68 20.94 -12.05 -19.41
CA ILE A 68 20.20 -10.95 -18.82
C ILE A 68 20.54 -9.68 -19.60
N PRO A 69 19.57 -9.01 -20.23
CA PRO A 69 19.80 -7.71 -20.82
C PRO A 69 20.23 -6.71 -19.74
N GLY A 70 21.35 -6.00 -19.94
CA GLY A 70 21.81 -4.89 -19.07
C GLY A 70 20.91 -3.65 -19.11
N ILE A 71 19.64 -3.81 -19.49
CA ILE A 71 18.66 -2.73 -19.63
C ILE A 71 18.17 -2.33 -18.24
N LYS A 72 18.02 -1.03 -17.99
CA LYS A 72 17.39 -0.51 -16.77
C LYS A 72 15.96 -0.08 -17.07
N ASN A 73 15.02 -0.55 -16.25
CA ASN A 73 13.67 -0.05 -16.24
C ASN A 73 13.59 1.14 -15.29
N ASN A 74 13.10 2.27 -15.81
CA ASN A 74 12.82 3.46 -15.03
C ASN A 74 11.39 3.87 -15.30
N PHE A 75 10.61 4.11 -14.25
CA PHE A 75 9.30 4.72 -14.38
C PHE A 75 9.05 5.73 -13.27
N ASN A 76 8.17 6.68 -13.60
CA ASN A 76 7.71 7.72 -12.70
C ASN A 76 6.20 7.53 -12.51
N ASP A 77 5.84 7.19 -11.29
CA ASP A 77 4.46 7.15 -10.85
C ASP A 77 4.12 8.43 -10.12
N TYR A 78 2.85 8.82 -10.18
CA TYR A 78 2.36 9.95 -9.41
C TYR A 78 0.91 9.71 -9.02
N VAL A 79 0.47 10.41 -7.99
CA VAL A 79 -0.93 10.58 -7.64
C VAL A 79 -1.18 12.03 -7.26
N ALA A 80 -2.25 12.60 -7.78
CA ALA A 80 -2.67 13.96 -7.52
C ALA A 80 -4.17 13.98 -7.25
N GLY A 81 -4.60 14.74 -6.27
CA GLY A 81 -6.00 14.86 -5.94
C GLY A 81 -6.20 15.56 -4.61
N GLY A 82 -7.29 15.22 -3.94
CA GLY A 82 -7.57 15.75 -2.61
C GLY A 82 -8.91 15.28 -2.11
N GLN A 83 -9.23 15.72 -0.90
CA GLN A 83 -10.48 15.40 -0.24
C GLN A 83 -11.07 16.60 0.50
N PHE A 84 -12.39 16.61 0.60
CA PHE A 84 -13.13 17.49 1.51
C PHE A 84 -13.53 16.68 2.73
N ASN A 85 -13.28 17.24 3.91
CA ASN A 85 -13.68 16.68 5.20
C ASN A 85 -14.73 17.59 5.82
N CYS A 86 -15.74 17.00 6.44
CA CYS A 86 -16.74 17.64 7.27
C CYS A 86 -16.72 16.99 8.65
N THR A 87 -16.32 17.74 9.67
CA THR A 87 -16.25 17.28 11.06
C THR A 87 -17.38 17.90 11.87
N VAL A 88 -18.19 17.05 12.48
CA VAL A 88 -19.23 17.38 13.45
C VAL A 88 -19.02 16.51 14.71
N PRO A 89 -19.65 16.82 15.86
CA PRO A 89 -19.27 16.20 17.15
C PRO A 89 -19.22 14.66 17.13
N TYR A 90 -20.17 14.01 16.46
CA TYR A 90 -20.28 12.55 16.41
C TYR A 90 -19.78 11.94 15.10
N PHE A 91 -19.47 12.75 14.08
CA PHE A 91 -19.13 12.24 12.75
C PHE A 91 -17.99 13.03 12.11
N ASP A 92 -17.09 12.33 11.44
CA ASP A 92 -16.28 12.90 10.37
C ASP A 92 -16.71 12.26 9.06
N VAL A 93 -17.05 13.05 8.06
CA VAL A 93 -17.36 12.57 6.72
C VAL A 93 -16.33 13.14 5.77
N PHE A 94 -15.84 12.34 4.84
CA PHE A 94 -14.97 12.83 3.80
C PHE A 94 -15.33 12.28 2.42
N ALA A 95 -15.04 13.08 1.41
CA ALA A 95 -15.16 12.71 0.01
C ALA A 95 -13.90 13.16 -0.71
N GLY A 96 -13.27 12.27 -1.46
CA GLY A 96 -12.03 12.55 -2.16
C GLY A 96 -11.95 11.94 -3.54
N ALA A 97 -11.12 12.53 -4.37
CA ALA A 97 -10.85 12.04 -5.71
C ALA A 97 -9.37 12.24 -6.05
N TRP A 98 -8.80 11.26 -6.74
CA TRP A 98 -7.42 11.27 -7.17
C TRP A 98 -7.28 10.72 -8.58
N THR A 99 -6.29 11.22 -9.30
CA THR A 99 -5.78 10.60 -10.52
C THR A 99 -4.35 10.18 -10.31
N SER A 100 -3.99 9.00 -10.78
CA SER A 100 -2.64 8.47 -10.68
C SER A 100 -2.13 7.91 -12.00
N ARG A 101 -0.81 7.78 -12.09
CA ARG A 101 -0.13 6.96 -13.08
C ARG A 101 0.64 5.89 -12.33
N TYR A 102 0.39 4.62 -12.69
CA TYR A 102 1.08 3.44 -12.18
C TYR A 102 1.51 2.58 -13.37
N GLU A 103 2.82 2.31 -13.52
CA GLU A 103 3.36 1.50 -14.62
C GLU A 103 2.85 1.95 -16.02
N ASN A 104 2.86 3.26 -16.27
CA ASN A 104 2.32 3.91 -17.48
C ASN A 104 0.80 3.84 -17.67
N ASN A 105 0.05 3.26 -16.73
CA ASN A 105 -1.40 3.21 -16.77
C ASN A 105 -2.00 4.36 -15.98
N LYS A 106 -2.91 5.10 -16.62
CA LYS A 106 -3.72 6.11 -15.92
C LYS A 106 -4.79 5.42 -15.09
N GLN A 107 -4.96 5.92 -13.88
CA GLN A 107 -6.00 5.48 -12.96
C GLN A 107 -6.73 6.68 -12.37
N THR A 108 -7.99 6.48 -12.01
CA THR A 108 -8.77 7.44 -11.24
C THR A 108 -9.43 6.74 -10.08
N GLN A 109 -9.44 7.38 -8.93
CA GLN A 109 -10.04 6.86 -7.70
C GLN A 109 -10.95 7.92 -7.11
N ALA A 110 -12.14 7.50 -6.66
CA ALA A 110 -13.01 8.30 -5.83
C ALA A 110 -13.29 7.54 -4.54
N SER A 111 -13.27 8.23 -3.41
CA SER A 111 -13.51 7.64 -2.10
C SER A 111 -14.52 8.45 -1.31
N LEU A 112 -15.38 7.76 -0.57
CA LEU A 112 -16.24 8.30 0.46
C LEU A 112 -15.91 7.61 1.76
N GLY A 113 -15.83 8.37 2.85
CA GLY A 113 -15.61 7.79 4.16
C GLY A 113 -16.42 8.48 5.24
N ILE A 114 -16.71 7.72 6.28
CA ILE A 114 -17.37 8.18 7.48
C ILE A 114 -16.66 7.60 8.69
N MET A 115 -16.42 8.43 9.70
CA MET A 115 -16.04 8.03 11.03
C MET A 115 -17.16 8.39 11.98
N TRP A 116 -17.71 7.41 12.67
CA TRP A 116 -18.73 7.61 13.70
C TRP A 116 -18.12 7.41 15.08
N ARG A 117 -18.29 8.43 15.94
CA ARG A 117 -17.84 8.48 17.33
C ARG A 117 -19.05 8.53 18.27
N PRO A 118 -19.68 7.41 18.64
CA PRO A 118 -20.90 7.43 19.48
C PRO A 118 -20.72 8.14 20.83
N LEU A 119 -19.50 8.15 21.38
CA LEU A 119 -19.19 8.81 22.66
C LEU A 119 -18.72 10.26 22.50
N GLY A 120 -18.80 10.85 21.30
CA GLY A 120 -18.26 12.18 21.01
C GLY A 120 -16.74 12.30 21.19
N SER A 121 -16.05 11.17 21.36
CA SER A 121 -14.62 11.06 21.64
C SER A 121 -14.03 9.86 20.89
N LEU A 122 -12.70 9.72 20.90
CA LEU A 122 -11.99 8.58 20.30
C LEU A 122 -11.95 7.35 21.22
N ASN A 123 -12.67 7.36 22.35
CA ASN A 123 -12.79 6.22 23.25
C ASN A 123 -13.57 5.06 22.63
N LEU A 124 -14.46 5.36 21.68
CA LEU A 124 -15.13 4.40 20.82
C LEU A 124 -15.46 5.08 19.50
N TYR A 125 -14.97 4.51 18.42
CA TYR A 125 -15.29 4.97 17.08
C TYR A 125 -15.16 3.86 16.06
N THR A 126 -15.81 4.06 14.92
CA THR A 126 -15.66 3.19 13.75
C THR A 126 -15.52 4.05 12.50
N THR A 127 -14.68 3.63 11.57
CA THR A 127 -14.46 4.28 10.28
C THR A 127 -14.77 3.30 9.17
N SER A 128 -15.55 3.73 8.19
CA SER A 128 -15.84 3.01 6.96
C SER A 128 -15.40 3.86 5.77
N ILE A 129 -14.68 3.27 4.82
CA ILE A 129 -14.24 3.95 3.60
C ILE A 129 -14.59 3.06 2.41
N PHE A 130 -15.27 3.66 1.45
CA PHE A 130 -15.70 3.06 0.19
C PHE A 130 -14.92 3.73 -0.91
N SER A 131 -14.24 2.97 -1.77
CA SER A 131 -13.50 3.55 -2.90
C SER A 131 -13.82 2.84 -4.20
N MET A 132 -13.96 3.60 -5.27
CA MET A 132 -14.07 3.10 -6.63
C MET A 132 -12.82 3.51 -7.39
N VAL A 133 -12.13 2.55 -7.97
CA VAL A 133 -10.89 2.73 -8.73
C VAL A 133 -11.11 2.27 -10.15
N SER A 134 -10.78 3.12 -11.13
CA SER A 134 -10.83 2.78 -12.55
C SER A 134 -9.41 2.70 -13.12
N ILE A 135 -9.05 1.52 -13.64
CA ILE A 135 -7.77 1.24 -14.29
C ILE A 135 -8.06 0.70 -15.68
N GLN A 136 -7.65 1.43 -16.73
CA GLN A 136 -7.88 1.00 -18.13
C GLN A 136 -9.32 0.52 -18.42
N ARG A 137 -10.34 1.21 -17.88
CA ARG A 137 -11.78 0.88 -18.01
C ARG A 137 -12.27 -0.34 -17.20
N LYS A 138 -11.44 -0.95 -16.36
CA LYS A 138 -11.90 -1.89 -15.33
C LYS A 138 -12.11 -1.13 -14.02
N SER A 139 -13.28 -1.33 -13.41
CA SER A 139 -13.61 -0.73 -12.11
C SER A 139 -13.41 -1.76 -11.01
N ASN A 140 -12.68 -1.37 -9.97
CA ASN A 140 -12.47 -2.12 -8.76
C ASN A 140 -13.10 -1.36 -7.59
N PHE A 141 -13.83 -2.08 -6.75
CA PHE A 141 -14.35 -1.54 -5.51
C PHE A 141 -13.44 -1.94 -4.35
N LEU A 142 -13.15 -1.00 -3.47
CA LEU A 142 -12.40 -1.21 -2.24
C LEU A 142 -13.27 -0.84 -1.04
N PHE A 143 -13.19 -1.65 0.00
CA PHE A 143 -13.82 -1.37 1.27
C PHE A 143 -12.79 -1.45 2.40
N TYR A 144 -12.75 -0.42 3.24
CA TYR A 144 -11.93 -0.39 4.43
C TYR A 144 -12.80 -0.13 5.66
N GLN A 145 -12.62 -0.95 6.68
CA GLN A 145 -13.26 -0.80 7.98
C GLN A 145 -12.19 -0.69 9.06
N LYS A 146 -12.38 0.24 9.98
CA LYS A 146 -11.61 0.33 11.22
C LYS A 146 -12.54 0.54 12.40
N ALA A 147 -12.22 -0.07 13.54
CA ALA A 147 -12.86 0.22 14.82
C ALA A 147 -11.76 0.50 15.85
N GLY A 148 -11.89 1.60 16.58
CA GLY A 148 -10.99 1.94 17.67
C GLY A 148 -11.76 2.11 18.96
N PHE A 149 -11.29 1.50 20.04
CA PHE A 149 -11.96 1.55 21.32
C PHE A 149 -10.98 1.35 22.47
N ARG A 150 -11.31 1.94 23.61
CA ARG A 150 -10.65 1.67 24.88
C ARG A 150 -11.19 0.36 25.44
N LEU A 151 -10.39 -0.71 25.38
CA LEU A 151 -10.80 -2.05 25.82
C LEU A 151 -10.79 -2.15 27.36
N THR A 152 -9.81 -1.51 28.00
CA THR A 152 -9.70 -1.33 29.45
C THR A 152 -9.17 0.07 29.76
N ASP A 153 -9.13 0.48 31.03
CA ASP A 153 -8.59 1.79 31.40
C ASP A 153 -7.12 1.99 30.99
N TRP A 154 -6.35 0.93 30.80
CA TRP A 154 -4.93 0.99 30.46
C TRP A 154 -4.63 0.46 29.05
N LEU A 155 -5.63 0.03 28.29
CA LEU A 155 -5.45 -0.56 26.96
C LEU A 155 -6.40 0.07 25.94
N TRP A 156 -5.81 0.69 24.93
CA TRP A 156 -6.53 1.14 23.74
C TRP A 156 -6.23 0.24 22.55
N THR A 157 -7.26 -0.08 21.80
CA THR A 157 -7.22 -1.05 20.70
C THR A 157 -7.78 -0.44 19.42
N GLU A 158 -7.11 -0.68 18.30
CA GLU A 158 -7.64 -0.48 16.95
C GLU A 158 -7.64 -1.82 16.22
N LEU A 159 -8.71 -2.12 15.52
CA LEU A 159 -8.80 -3.23 14.58
C LEU A 159 -9.18 -2.68 13.22
N PHE A 160 -8.60 -3.21 12.14
CA PHE A 160 -8.93 -2.79 10.78
C PHE A 160 -8.87 -3.94 9.79
N ALA A 161 -9.60 -3.78 8.69
CA ALA A 161 -9.58 -4.68 7.55
C ALA A 161 -9.86 -3.90 6.26
N SER A 162 -9.27 -4.35 5.17
CA SER A 162 -9.39 -3.77 3.84
C SER A 162 -9.55 -4.88 2.82
N PHE A 163 -10.50 -4.70 1.91
CA PHE A 163 -10.92 -5.67 0.91
C PHE A 163 -10.89 -5.05 -0.48
N GLY A 164 -10.40 -5.81 -1.46
CA GLY A 164 -10.38 -5.43 -2.88
C GLY A 164 -8.97 -5.36 -3.45
N ASP A 165 -8.84 -5.19 -4.77
CA ASP A 165 -7.54 -5.12 -5.46
C ASP A 165 -6.89 -3.74 -5.26
N HIS A 166 -5.92 -3.68 -4.35
CA HIS A 166 -5.20 -2.45 -3.99
C HIS A 166 -4.10 -2.04 -4.99
N THR A 167 -3.91 -2.74 -6.11
CA THR A 167 -2.83 -2.46 -7.07
C THR A 167 -2.96 -1.07 -7.70
N GLY A 168 -1.93 -0.22 -7.54
CA GLY A 168 -1.90 1.14 -8.06
C GLY A 168 -2.83 2.14 -7.36
N THR A 169 -3.46 1.73 -6.25
CA THR A 169 -4.43 2.54 -5.51
C THR A 169 -3.74 3.47 -4.52
N SER A 170 -4.44 4.53 -4.11
CA SER A 170 -3.99 5.42 -3.05
C SER A 170 -4.88 5.28 -1.82
N ALA A 171 -4.30 5.45 -0.63
CA ALA A 171 -5.03 5.46 0.63
C ALA A 171 -4.61 6.62 1.51
N PHE A 172 -5.52 7.02 2.40
CA PHE A 172 -5.31 8.06 3.41
C PHE A 172 -4.82 9.38 2.79
N ASN A 173 -5.56 9.89 1.81
CA ASN A 173 -5.22 11.10 1.05
C ASN A 173 -3.81 11.06 0.43
N ALA A 174 -3.57 10.03 -0.37
CA ALA A 174 -2.28 9.74 -1.02
C ALA A 174 -1.07 9.57 -0.09
N ARG A 175 -1.28 9.42 1.22
CA ARG A 175 -0.21 9.11 2.19
C ARG A 175 0.30 7.68 2.04
N VAL A 176 -0.51 6.78 1.50
CA VAL A 176 -0.08 5.46 1.07
C VAL A 176 -0.38 5.35 -0.42
N PHE A 177 0.60 4.90 -1.19
CA PHE A 177 0.45 4.62 -2.61
C PHE A 177 0.93 3.19 -2.83
N TYR A 178 0.01 2.31 -3.23
CA TYR A 178 0.27 0.89 -3.36
C TYR A 178 0.86 0.60 -4.74
N ASN A 179 2.14 0.94 -4.92
CA ASN A 179 2.90 0.68 -6.14
C ASN A 179 3.56 -0.72 -6.14
N LEU A 180 2.86 -1.72 -5.60
CA LEU A 180 3.34 -3.09 -5.49
C LEU A 180 3.16 -3.83 -6.81
N SER A 181 4.19 -4.59 -7.23
CA SER A 181 4.12 -5.46 -8.41
C SER A 181 3.11 -6.61 -8.26
N ASP A 182 2.88 -7.01 -7.00
CA ASP A 182 1.98 -8.10 -6.64
C ASP A 182 0.64 -7.51 -6.21
N ARG A 183 -0.45 -8.23 -6.49
CA ARG A 183 -1.79 -7.75 -6.16
C ARG A 183 -2.05 -7.98 -4.68
N LEU A 184 -2.35 -6.91 -3.96
CA LEU A 184 -2.80 -6.96 -2.58
C LEU A 184 -4.33 -6.98 -2.55
N ASN A 185 -4.92 -8.16 -2.27
CA ASN A 185 -6.37 -8.36 -2.33
C ASN A 185 -7.06 -8.12 -0.97
N PHE A 186 -6.31 -8.36 0.10
CA PHE A 186 -6.79 -8.17 1.46
C PHE A 186 -5.62 -7.80 2.38
N TYR A 187 -5.89 -6.90 3.33
CA TYR A 187 -5.05 -6.78 4.51
C TYR A 187 -5.89 -6.35 5.71
N GLY A 188 -5.53 -6.84 6.88
CA GLY A 188 -6.21 -6.54 8.13
C GLY A 188 -5.30 -6.76 9.31
N GLY A 189 -5.64 -6.18 10.43
CA GLY A 189 -4.74 -6.14 11.56
C GLY A 189 -5.31 -5.44 12.76
N GLY A 190 -4.45 -5.28 13.75
CA GLY A 190 -4.78 -4.58 14.96
C GLY A 190 -3.58 -3.86 15.56
N LYS A 191 -3.88 -2.83 16.34
CA LYS A 191 -2.92 -2.06 17.11
C LYS A 191 -3.37 -1.99 18.56
N PHE A 192 -2.46 -2.28 19.47
CA PHE A 192 -2.62 -2.10 20.91
C PHE A 192 -1.71 -0.95 21.35
N ILE A 193 -2.27 -0.05 22.17
CA ILE A 193 -1.56 1.06 22.79
C ILE A 193 -1.73 0.92 24.30
N VAL A 194 -0.61 0.73 25.00
CA VAL A 194 -0.55 0.53 26.45
C VAL A 194 0.23 1.68 27.08
N PRO A 195 -0.43 2.72 27.60
CA PRO A 195 0.22 3.70 28.47
C PRO A 195 0.62 3.04 29.79
N LEU A 196 1.91 2.80 29.99
CA LEU A 196 2.46 2.25 31.23
C LEU A 196 2.63 3.32 32.33
N SER A 197 2.85 4.56 31.92
CA SER A 197 2.91 5.76 32.78
C SER A 197 2.62 7.01 31.96
N ASP A 198 2.59 8.18 32.59
CA ASP A 198 2.40 9.48 31.92
C ASP A 198 3.49 9.76 30.85
N ASN A 199 4.65 9.14 31.01
CA ASN A 199 5.81 9.34 30.15
C ASN A 199 6.05 8.18 29.18
N LEU A 200 5.48 6.99 29.42
CA LEU A 200 5.84 5.78 28.70
C LEU A 200 4.62 5.12 28.05
N THR A 201 4.63 4.99 26.73
CA THR A 201 3.62 4.26 25.97
C THR A 201 4.26 3.15 25.14
N LEU A 202 3.73 1.94 25.28
CA LEU A 202 4.04 0.84 24.39
C LEU A 202 3.02 0.76 23.27
N THR A 203 3.49 0.44 22.07
CA THR A 203 2.65 0.16 20.92
C THR A 203 3.00 -1.20 20.34
N PHE A 204 1.98 -1.97 20.00
CA PHE A 204 2.11 -3.24 19.30
C PHE A 204 1.17 -3.22 18.11
N ASN A 205 1.65 -3.61 16.94
CA ASN A 205 0.84 -3.70 15.73
C ASN A 205 1.05 -5.07 15.08
N TYR A 206 -0.05 -5.68 14.68
CA TYR A 206 -0.07 -6.89 13.87
C TYR A 206 -0.83 -6.61 12.59
N GLN A 207 -0.29 -7.05 11.46
CA GLN A 207 -0.96 -7.01 10.17
C GLN A 207 -0.78 -8.34 9.45
N TRP A 208 -1.88 -8.87 8.95
CA TRP A 208 -1.92 -10.00 8.02
C TRP A 208 -2.40 -9.50 6.66
N SER A 209 -1.81 -10.01 5.58
CA SER A 209 -2.26 -9.73 4.23
C SER A 209 -2.27 -10.97 3.34
N ASN A 210 -3.20 -10.99 2.40
CA ASN A 210 -3.25 -11.96 1.32
C ASN A 210 -2.88 -11.26 0.00
N SER A 211 -1.90 -11.82 -0.69
CA SER A 211 -1.34 -11.26 -1.91
C SER A 211 -1.26 -12.30 -3.01
N GLU A 212 -1.44 -11.86 -4.25
CA GLU A 212 -1.32 -12.67 -5.45
C GLU A 212 -0.05 -12.24 -6.20
N GLY A 213 0.92 -13.14 -6.27
CA GLY A 213 2.16 -12.98 -7.01
C GLY A 213 2.07 -13.60 -8.40
N ARG A 214 2.97 -13.16 -9.29
CA ARG A 214 3.11 -13.73 -10.63
C ARG A 214 4.51 -14.28 -10.83
N SER A 215 4.58 -15.54 -11.23
CA SER A 215 5.80 -16.19 -11.72
C SER A 215 5.68 -16.45 -13.22
N PHE A 216 6.82 -16.62 -13.89
CA PHE A 216 6.84 -17.06 -15.28
C PHE A 216 7.93 -18.12 -15.47
N LYS A 217 7.73 -18.99 -16.45
CA LYS A 217 8.72 -19.95 -16.93
C LYS A 217 8.89 -19.78 -18.42
N ILE A 218 10.12 -19.89 -18.90
CA ILE A 218 10.43 -19.88 -20.33
C ILE A 218 10.42 -21.33 -20.81
N LEU A 219 9.59 -21.64 -21.80
CA LEU A 219 9.53 -22.96 -22.43
C LEU A 219 10.70 -23.13 -23.42
N PRO A 220 11.08 -24.37 -23.79
CA PRO A 220 12.10 -24.61 -24.82
C PRO A 220 11.78 -23.93 -26.17
N SER A 221 10.51 -23.65 -26.45
CA SER A 221 10.05 -22.90 -27.62
C SER A 221 10.34 -21.38 -27.55
N GLY A 222 10.87 -20.87 -26.43
CA GLY A 222 11.05 -19.45 -26.16
C GLY A 222 9.79 -18.76 -25.62
N GLU A 223 8.65 -19.45 -25.58
CA GLU A 223 7.40 -18.91 -25.05
C GLU A 223 7.45 -18.72 -23.53
N ARG A 224 6.81 -17.65 -23.04
CA ARG A 224 6.69 -17.34 -21.61
C ARG A 224 5.35 -17.87 -21.08
N LYS A 225 5.40 -18.84 -20.18
CA LYS A 225 4.23 -19.33 -19.46
C LYS A 225 4.13 -18.65 -18.10
N PHE A 226 3.08 -17.86 -17.89
CA PHE A 226 2.82 -17.21 -16.61
C PHE A 226 2.04 -18.15 -15.67
N SER A 227 2.31 -18.04 -14.38
CA SER A 227 1.60 -18.77 -13.33
C SER A 227 1.38 -17.84 -12.15
N VAL A 228 0.15 -17.84 -11.66
CA VAL A 228 -0.29 -17.04 -10.52
C VAL A 228 -0.19 -17.90 -9.27
N TYR A 229 0.28 -17.32 -8.16
CA TYR A 229 0.30 -17.99 -6.87
C TYR A 229 -0.15 -17.03 -5.78
N GLU A 230 -0.83 -17.56 -4.77
CA GLU A 230 -1.25 -16.79 -3.60
C GLU A 230 -0.26 -17.01 -2.46
N TYR A 231 -0.04 -15.97 -1.67
CA TYR A 231 0.81 -16.02 -0.48
C TYR A 231 0.32 -15.06 0.58
N GLN A 232 0.65 -15.38 1.82
CA GLN A 232 0.25 -14.61 2.98
C GLN A 232 1.47 -13.94 3.60
N ASN A 233 1.31 -12.70 4.05
CA ASN A 233 2.34 -12.00 4.82
C ASN A 233 1.83 -11.70 6.21
N GLN A 234 2.71 -11.82 7.20
CA GLN A 234 2.48 -11.41 8.57
C GLN A 234 3.55 -10.40 8.96
N ILE A 235 3.11 -9.26 9.47
CA ILE A 235 3.98 -8.19 9.93
C ILE A 235 3.64 -7.93 11.39
N ILE A 236 4.62 -8.13 12.26
CA ILE A 236 4.55 -7.75 13.67
C ILE A 236 5.52 -6.59 13.85
N THR A 237 5.02 -5.48 14.39
CA THR A 237 5.85 -4.33 14.74
C THR A 237 5.48 -3.85 16.14
N GLY A 238 6.43 -3.22 16.82
CA GLY A 238 6.19 -2.58 18.09
C GLY A 238 7.08 -1.38 18.26
N GLY A 239 6.77 -0.56 19.24
CA GLY A 239 7.53 0.65 19.52
C GLY A 239 7.27 1.17 20.91
N ILE A 240 8.24 1.92 21.41
CA ILE A 240 8.21 2.60 22.70
C ILE A 240 8.20 4.10 22.43
N VAL A 241 7.24 4.82 23.00
CA VAL A 241 7.24 6.28 23.02
C VAL A 241 7.55 6.71 24.44
N TRP A 242 8.67 7.41 24.62
CA TRP A 242 9.06 7.97 25.89
C TRP A 242 9.08 9.50 25.81
N LYS A 243 8.26 10.15 26.62
CA LYS A 243 8.27 11.61 26.80
C LYS A 243 9.27 11.94 27.89
N ILE A 244 10.30 12.72 27.55
CA ILE A 244 11.22 13.27 28.53
C ILE A 244 10.57 14.56 29.04
N ASN A 245 10.15 14.58 30.30
CA ASN A 245 9.76 15.83 30.96
C ASN A 245 11.04 16.56 31.36
N GLY A 246 11.22 17.77 30.85
CA GLY A 246 12.24 18.73 31.28
C GLY A 246 11.60 19.87 32.05
#